data_AF-A0A7L1QT28-F1
#
_entry.id   AF-A0A7L1QT28-F1
#
_cell.length_a   1.000
_cell.length_b   1.000
_cell.length_c   1.000
_cell.angle_alpha   90.00
_cell.angle_beta   90.00
_cell.angle_gamma   90.00
#
_symmetry.space_group_name_H-M   'P 1'
#
loop_
_entity.id
_entity.type
_entity.pdbx_description
1 polymer ?
#
loop_
_entity_poly.entity_id
_entity_poly.type
_entity_poly.pdbx_seq_one_letter_code
_entity_poly.pdbx_strand_id
1 'polypeptide(L)'
;KMSPAEVDCVSGKVFFRAAAGPGELRRLRSGERLFLLLRRLGPLPLSGSRGKMLHEIKSFVIEEPKSWLDIISVWRRLHGHKGKTDDVSQENTWALKRKSEEETNAASKRQKTEEVRASVSEECQVEAGETCVALERMSSQECGIESKTCSEFPSKGSGEDPAVNEELGFSFRVSCRCSGAIAKILTSQEIGRAIGVALAKQCGWRADLRDPDLEIFVHLNDIQTVVGIPLFRLPLANRDYIKRAGLRSTVAWAMASLAEISAGALVLDPMCGLGTILLEAAKEWPEACYWGADINDSQLEGADGNIRTAGLMDKIELLKASVKALPLPSESFDSVISDIPFGKKFKTTDDAQLLPDILQEMERVLRVGGTLVLLLSRELHRRVDGLTGAAAGDPAQADGDSDSDPGAAPAQALSRDGNSCSGAQGSAGSLLSRHFGSLVPEGVYAVSLGRTDAFIHKFRKVSAPG
;
A
#
# COMPACT_ATOMS: atom_id res chain seq x y z
N LYS A 1 13.63 13.35 16.55
CA LYS A 1 13.82 13.26 15.08
C LYS A 1 15.20 12.67 14.82
N MET A 2 15.32 11.59 14.04
CA MET A 2 16.64 11.10 13.61
C MET A 2 17.21 12.08 12.59
N SER A 3 18.49 12.41 12.70
CA SER A 3 19.22 13.21 11.71
C SER A 3 20.12 12.26 10.91
N PRO A 4 19.61 11.65 9.83
CA PRO A 4 20.42 10.75 9.00
C PRO A 4 21.57 11.52 8.33
N ALA A 5 22.73 10.88 8.24
CA ALA A 5 23.80 11.32 7.35
C ALA A 5 23.53 10.74 5.95
N GLU A 6 23.69 11.57 4.91
CA GLU A 6 23.59 11.17 3.49
C GLU A 6 22.26 10.48 3.13
N VAL A 7 21.23 11.26 2.79
CA VAL A 7 19.93 10.75 2.34
C VAL A 7 19.85 10.77 0.82
N ASP A 8 19.63 9.60 0.21
CA ASP A 8 19.33 9.47 -1.22
C ASP A 8 17.92 8.90 -1.41
N CYS A 9 17.11 9.60 -2.20
CA CYS A 9 15.72 9.27 -2.46
C CYS A 9 15.54 8.84 -3.91
N VAL A 10 15.18 7.57 -4.13
CA VAL A 10 14.91 7.03 -5.47
C VAL A 10 13.57 6.34 -5.50
N SER A 11 12.64 6.89 -6.28
CA SER A 11 11.30 6.38 -6.59
C SER A 11 10.78 5.29 -5.64
N GLY A 12 10.23 5.73 -4.50
CA GLY A 12 9.65 4.87 -3.47
C GLY A 12 10.64 4.16 -2.54
N LYS A 13 11.93 4.51 -2.58
CA LYS A 13 12.96 4.05 -1.64
C LYS A 13 13.77 5.23 -1.12
N VAL A 14 14.16 5.13 0.15
CA VAL A 14 15.06 6.07 0.82
C VAL A 14 16.24 5.27 1.31
N PHE A 15 17.44 5.69 0.92
CA PHE A 15 18.71 5.15 1.40
C PHE A 15 19.32 6.18 2.33
N PHE A 16 19.78 5.75 3.49
CA PHE A 16 20.37 6.64 4.48
C PHE A 16 21.35 5.88 5.35
N ARG A 17 22.32 6.61 5.91
CA ARG A 17 23.15 6.12 7.01
C ARG A 17 22.63 6.68 8.32
N ALA A 18 22.53 5.83 9.34
CA ALA A 18 22.12 6.22 10.67
C ALA A 18 22.97 5.51 11.73
N ALA A 19 23.43 6.27 12.71
CA ALA A 19 24.02 5.75 13.95
C ALA A 19 22.91 5.55 14.99
N ALA A 20 21.96 4.66 14.69
CA ALA A 20 20.77 4.42 15.51
C ALA A 20 20.59 2.94 15.82
N GLY A 21 20.18 2.65 17.06
CA GLY A 21 19.87 1.28 17.49
C GLY A 21 18.55 0.76 16.89
N PRO A 22 18.32 -0.58 16.91
CA PRO A 22 17.09 -1.19 16.37
C PRO A 22 15.81 -0.62 16.99
N GLY A 23 15.84 -0.36 18.30
CA GLY A 23 14.69 0.22 19.01
C GLY A 23 14.33 1.62 18.52
N GLU A 24 15.32 2.40 18.10
CA GLU A 24 15.08 3.73 17.53
C GLU A 24 14.58 3.65 16.10
N LEU A 25 15.19 2.77 15.30
CA LEU A 25 14.80 2.55 13.90
C LEU A 25 13.37 2.01 13.80
N ARG A 26 12.92 1.22 14.79
CA ARG A 26 11.53 0.77 14.90
C ARG A 26 10.54 1.92 15.13
N ARG A 27 10.99 3.07 15.65
CA ARG A 27 10.14 4.25 15.84
C ARG A 27 9.88 5.02 14.55
N LEU A 28 10.57 4.74 13.44
CA LEU A 28 10.31 5.40 12.16
C LEU A 28 8.84 5.19 11.73
N ARG A 29 8.14 6.31 11.51
CA ARG A 29 6.71 6.31 11.19
C ARG A 29 6.44 6.36 9.68
N SER A 30 7.32 7.01 8.93
CA SER A 30 7.22 7.21 7.48
C SER A 30 7.70 6.03 6.63
N GLY A 31 8.40 5.06 7.24
CA GLY A 31 8.96 3.91 6.55
C GLY A 31 8.00 2.72 6.54
N GLU A 32 7.92 2.01 5.41
CA GLU A 32 7.13 0.76 5.33
C GLU A 32 7.91 -0.43 5.87
N ARG A 33 9.12 -0.63 5.34
CA ARG A 33 10.04 -1.71 5.71
C ARG A 33 11.44 -1.15 5.71
N LEU A 34 12.23 -1.59 6.67
CA LEU A 34 13.62 -1.22 6.80
C LEU A 34 14.51 -2.41 6.44
N PHE A 35 15.56 -2.15 5.69
CA PHE A 35 16.51 -3.14 5.23
C PHE A 35 17.92 -2.67 5.55
N LEU A 36 18.77 -3.58 5.99
CA LEU A 36 20.21 -3.40 5.93
C LEU A 36 20.62 -3.56 4.46
N LEU A 37 21.11 -2.48 3.87
CA LEU A 37 21.55 -2.47 2.49
C LEU A 37 22.87 -3.25 2.35
N LEU A 38 22.87 -4.28 1.50
CA LEU A 38 24.09 -4.99 1.14
C LEU A 38 24.70 -4.43 -0.14
N ARG A 39 23.90 -4.36 -1.20
CA ARG A 39 24.35 -3.89 -2.51
C ARG A 39 23.27 -3.10 -3.20
N ARG A 40 23.70 -2.13 -3.99
CA ARG A 40 22.88 -1.35 -4.90
C ARG A 40 23.63 -1.19 -6.21
N LEU A 41 22.92 -1.40 -7.31
CA LEU A 41 23.40 -1.16 -8.66
C LEU A 41 22.35 -0.35 -9.41
N GLY A 42 22.81 0.41 -10.41
CA GLY A 42 21.93 1.01 -11.40
C GLY A 42 21.15 -0.03 -12.21
N PRO A 43 20.48 0.39 -13.28
CA PRO A 43 19.67 -0.50 -14.09
C PRO A 43 20.56 -1.58 -14.73
N LEU A 44 20.12 -2.84 -14.65
CA LEU A 44 20.83 -3.94 -15.31
C LEU A 44 20.61 -3.85 -16.82
N PRO A 45 21.65 -4.00 -17.64
CA PRO A 45 21.49 -4.05 -19.09
C PRO A 45 20.63 -5.26 -19.45
N LEU A 46 19.50 -5.04 -20.13
CA LEU A 46 18.59 -6.10 -20.55
C LEU A 46 19.05 -6.84 -21.81
N SER A 47 20.34 -6.75 -22.16
CA SER A 47 20.87 -7.30 -23.40
C SER A 47 21.38 -8.74 -23.22
N GLY A 48 20.84 -9.65 -24.03
CA GLY A 48 21.30 -11.04 -24.09
C GLY A 48 20.21 -12.08 -23.83
N SER A 49 20.62 -13.35 -23.77
CA SER A 49 19.71 -14.47 -23.51
C SER A 49 19.23 -14.48 -22.05
N ARG A 50 18.06 -15.11 -21.80
CA ARG A 50 17.52 -15.31 -20.44
C ARG A 50 18.57 -15.84 -19.46
N GLY A 51 19.39 -16.79 -19.91
CA GLY A 51 20.45 -17.40 -19.10
C GLY A 51 21.58 -16.42 -18.73
N LYS A 52 21.98 -15.56 -19.67
CA LYS A 52 23.00 -14.54 -19.42
C LYS A 52 22.53 -13.51 -18.40
N MET A 53 21.30 -13.03 -18.53
CA MET A 53 20.70 -12.10 -17.58
C MET A 53 20.59 -12.69 -16.17
N LEU A 54 20.14 -13.96 -16.07
CA LEU A 54 20.07 -14.64 -14.79
C LEU A 54 21.47 -14.84 -14.17
N HIS A 55 22.48 -15.12 -15.00
CA HIS A 55 23.86 -15.22 -14.56
C HIS A 55 24.37 -13.87 -14.01
N GLU A 56 24.14 -12.76 -14.70
CA GLU A 56 24.54 -11.42 -14.25
C GLU A 56 23.87 -11.05 -12.91
N ILE A 57 22.56 -11.27 -12.77
CA ILE A 57 21.84 -11.05 -11.51
C ILE A 57 22.43 -11.90 -10.38
N LYS A 58 22.68 -13.19 -10.67
CA LYS A 58 23.26 -14.12 -9.70
C LYS A 58 24.65 -13.66 -9.27
N SER A 59 25.52 -13.31 -10.22
CA SER A 59 26.88 -12.86 -9.93
C SER A 59 26.90 -11.61 -9.07
N PHE A 60 26.06 -10.62 -9.39
CA PHE A 60 25.94 -9.39 -8.61
C PHE A 60 25.65 -9.63 -7.11
N VAL A 61 24.87 -10.65 -6.79
CA VAL A 61 24.50 -11.00 -5.41
C VAL A 61 25.62 -11.76 -4.69
N ILE A 62 26.48 -12.46 -5.43
CA ILE A 62 27.36 -13.55 -4.92
C ILE A 62 28.86 -13.21 -5.01
N GLU A 63 29.22 -12.20 -5.81
CA GLU A 63 30.61 -11.87 -6.17
C GLU A 63 31.56 -11.60 -4.99
N GLU A 64 31.08 -11.16 -3.82
CA GLU A 64 31.96 -10.95 -2.65
C GLU A 64 31.41 -11.60 -1.37
N PRO A 65 31.78 -12.85 -1.07
CA PRO A 65 31.34 -13.55 0.14
C PRO A 65 31.74 -12.87 1.46
N LYS A 66 32.83 -12.08 1.49
CA LYS A 66 33.22 -11.32 2.68
C LYS A 66 32.19 -10.26 3.08
N SER A 67 31.59 -9.59 2.09
CA SER A 67 30.54 -8.58 2.33
C SER A 67 29.30 -9.16 3.03
N TRP A 68 29.02 -10.45 2.80
CA TRP A 68 27.96 -11.19 3.48
C TRP A 68 28.27 -11.43 4.95
N LEU A 69 29.51 -11.81 5.29
CA LEU A 69 29.91 -12.06 6.67
C LEU A 69 29.84 -10.78 7.51
N ASP A 70 30.28 -9.65 6.95
CA ASP A 70 30.25 -8.35 7.62
C ASP A 70 28.81 -7.88 7.87
N ILE A 71 27.94 -7.94 6.86
CA ILE A 71 26.55 -7.50 7.03
C ILE A 71 25.77 -8.42 7.97
N ILE A 72 26.01 -9.73 7.93
CA ILE A 72 25.35 -10.68 8.82
C ILE A 72 25.83 -10.44 10.26
N SER A 73 27.10 -10.10 10.46
CA SER A 73 27.62 -9.73 11.78
C SER A 73 26.95 -8.45 12.31
N VAL A 74 26.75 -7.43 11.47
CA VAL A 74 25.96 -6.24 11.82
C VAL A 74 24.53 -6.62 12.17
N TRP A 75 23.88 -7.43 11.32
CA TRP A 75 22.50 -7.87 11.52
C TRP A 75 22.33 -8.64 12.84
N ARG A 76 23.24 -9.58 13.16
CA ARG A 76 23.25 -10.31 14.43
C ARG A 76 23.39 -9.38 15.63
N ARG A 77 24.32 -8.41 15.58
CA ARG A 77 24.47 -7.42 16.64
C ARG A 77 23.18 -6.63 16.86
N LEU A 78 22.49 -6.28 15.78
CA LEU A 78 21.20 -5.58 15.85
C LEU A 78 20.05 -6.45 16.37
N HIS A 79 20.11 -7.77 16.23
CA HIS A 79 19.09 -8.68 16.75
C HIS A 79 19.41 -9.23 18.14
N GLY A 80 20.57 -8.85 18.70
CA GLY A 80 21.14 -9.46 19.89
C GLY A 80 21.60 -10.88 19.59
N HIS A 81 22.72 -11.30 20.17
CA HIS A 81 22.98 -12.74 20.25
C HIS A 81 21.83 -13.36 21.06
N LYS A 82 20.89 -14.04 20.41
CA LYS A 82 20.18 -15.17 21.04
C LYS A 82 21.19 -16.31 21.20
N GLY A 83 22.23 -16.06 21.99
CA GLY A 83 22.99 -17.11 22.65
C GLY A 83 22.12 -17.62 23.79
N LYS A 84 22.04 -18.94 23.92
CA LYS A 84 21.34 -19.61 25.02
C LYS A 84 21.74 -19.00 26.36
N THR A 85 20.83 -18.25 26.97
CA THR A 85 20.77 -18.08 28.42
C THR A 85 19.29 -18.03 28.79
N ASP A 86 18.88 -19.05 29.54
CA ASP A 86 17.64 -19.06 30.29
C ASP A 86 17.60 -17.82 31.20
N ASP A 87 16.80 -16.81 30.87
CA ASP A 87 15.88 -16.15 31.80
C ASP A 87 14.95 -15.17 31.07
N VAL A 88 13.80 -14.96 31.67
CA VAL A 88 12.55 -14.45 31.12
C VAL A 88 12.61 -12.98 30.68
N SER A 89 12.32 -12.73 29.40
CA SER A 89 11.50 -11.56 29.01
C SER A 89 10.57 -11.97 27.86
N GLN A 90 9.27 -11.90 28.11
CA GLN A 90 8.22 -12.46 27.28
C GLN A 90 8.12 -11.73 25.92
N GLU A 91 8.75 -12.29 24.90
CA GLU A 91 8.21 -12.20 23.54
C GLU A 91 6.84 -12.91 23.55
N ASN A 92 5.77 -12.12 23.46
CA ASN A 92 4.38 -12.58 23.41
C ASN A 92 4.23 -13.75 22.43
N THR A 93 4.20 -14.95 23.00
CA THR A 93 3.99 -16.21 22.31
C THR A 93 2.48 -16.37 22.10
N TRP A 94 1.89 -15.50 21.25
CA TRP A 94 0.56 -15.71 20.71
C TRP A 94 0.67 -16.20 19.27
N ALA A 95 1.35 -17.33 19.11
CA ALA A 95 1.13 -18.25 18.01
C ALA A 95 0.33 -19.43 18.57
N LEU A 96 -0.98 -19.21 18.74
CA LEU A 96 -1.90 -20.32 18.94
C LEU A 96 -1.74 -21.25 17.73
N LYS A 97 -1.18 -22.42 18.00
CA LYS A 97 -1.23 -23.62 17.17
C LYS A 97 -2.58 -23.64 16.46
N ARG A 98 -2.57 -23.68 15.12
CA ARG A 98 -3.73 -24.16 14.38
C ARG A 98 -4.03 -25.56 14.91
N LYS A 99 -5.01 -25.67 15.79
CA LYS A 99 -5.78 -26.90 15.91
C LYS A 99 -6.70 -26.92 14.69
N SER A 100 -6.59 -28.01 13.96
CA SER A 100 -7.56 -28.49 12.99
C SER A 100 -8.93 -28.54 13.65
N GLU A 101 -9.84 -27.65 13.24
CA GLU A 101 -11.30 -27.81 13.24
C GLU A 101 -11.93 -26.50 12.73
N GLU A 102 -12.28 -26.48 11.44
CA GLU A 102 -13.38 -25.76 10.78
C GLU A 102 -13.08 -25.69 9.26
N GLU A 103 -13.05 -26.86 8.63
CA GLU A 103 -13.30 -27.00 7.20
C GLU A 103 -14.81 -26.89 6.93
N THR A 104 -15.40 -25.71 7.15
CA THR A 104 -16.72 -25.38 6.62
C THR A 104 -16.79 -23.88 6.38
N ASN A 105 -16.09 -23.37 5.35
CA ASN A 105 -16.42 -22.09 4.71
C ASN A 105 -15.68 -21.84 3.37
N ALA A 106 -15.38 -22.91 2.64
CA ALA A 106 -14.90 -22.85 1.25
C ALA A 106 -15.93 -23.38 0.23
N ALA A 107 -17.14 -23.78 0.67
CA ALA A 107 -18.25 -24.20 -0.19
C ALA A 107 -19.26 -23.07 -0.47
N SER A 108 -19.40 -22.07 0.41
CA SER A 108 -20.43 -21.02 0.30
C SER A 108 -20.11 -19.88 -0.68
N LYS A 109 -19.05 -20.02 -1.49
CA LYS A 109 -18.67 -19.05 -2.54
C LYS A 109 -18.68 -19.61 -3.97
N ARG A 110 -19.19 -20.85 -4.13
CA ARG A 110 -19.55 -21.42 -5.44
C ARG A 110 -21.05 -21.71 -5.59
N GLN A 111 -21.86 -21.48 -4.55
CA GLN A 111 -23.32 -21.63 -4.57
C GLN A 111 -24.09 -20.29 -4.53
N LYS A 112 -23.49 -19.20 -5.01
CA LYS A 112 -24.19 -17.92 -5.22
C LYS A 112 -23.94 -17.31 -6.59
N THR A 113 -23.81 -18.20 -7.58
CA THR A 113 -23.78 -17.86 -9.02
C THR A 113 -24.78 -18.72 -9.83
N GLU A 114 -25.53 -19.61 -9.19
CA GLU A 114 -26.61 -20.38 -9.83
C GLU A 114 -28.02 -20.04 -9.32
N GLU A 115 -28.16 -19.24 -8.26
CA GLU A 115 -29.47 -18.90 -7.67
C GLU A 115 -30.00 -17.51 -8.09
N VAL A 116 -29.53 -16.96 -9.22
CA VAL A 116 -30.06 -15.71 -9.83
C VAL A 116 -30.42 -15.92 -11.31
N ARG A 117 -30.51 -17.18 -11.78
CA ARG A 117 -31.01 -17.51 -13.12
C ARG A 117 -32.36 -18.23 -13.14
N ALA A 118 -33.04 -18.31 -11.99
CA ALA A 118 -34.36 -18.93 -11.87
C ALA A 118 -35.33 -18.00 -11.14
N SER A 119 -35.65 -16.87 -11.76
CA SER A 119 -36.86 -16.09 -11.43
C SER A 119 -37.30 -15.21 -12.60
N VAL A 120 -37.32 -15.77 -13.81
CA VAL A 120 -38.16 -15.31 -14.93
C VAL A 120 -38.46 -16.54 -15.77
N SER A 121 -39.72 -16.69 -16.17
CA SER A 121 -40.29 -17.70 -17.08
C SER A 121 -41.02 -18.89 -16.42
N GLU A 122 -42.19 -18.60 -15.84
CA GLU A 122 -43.34 -19.50 -15.97
C GLU A 122 -43.88 -19.40 -17.39
N GLU A 123 -43.87 -20.49 -18.16
CA GLU A 123 -45.00 -20.94 -19.00
C GLU A 123 -44.69 -22.29 -19.69
N CYS A 124 -45.61 -23.24 -19.49
CA CYS A 124 -46.01 -24.34 -20.38
C CYS A 124 -45.06 -25.50 -20.80
N GLN A 125 -45.44 -26.69 -20.30
CA GLN A 125 -45.74 -27.95 -21.03
C GLN A 125 -44.69 -29.09 -21.21
N VAL A 126 -44.96 -30.20 -20.50
CA VAL A 126 -45.23 -31.62 -20.91
C VAL A 126 -44.22 -32.46 -21.75
N GLU A 127 -43.91 -33.67 -21.21
CA GLU A 127 -43.44 -34.96 -21.81
C GLU A 127 -42.04 -35.07 -22.46
N ALA A 128 -41.28 -36.19 -22.51
CA ALA A 128 -41.31 -37.57 -21.97
C ALA A 128 -39.95 -38.27 -22.28
N GLY A 129 -39.58 -39.32 -21.51
CA GLY A 129 -38.71 -40.48 -21.88
C GLY A 129 -37.21 -40.21 -22.17
N GLU A 130 -36.21 -41.09 -21.99
CA GLU A 130 -36.11 -42.53 -21.74
C GLU A 130 -34.75 -42.88 -21.06
N THR A 131 -34.84 -43.71 -20.02
CA THR A 131 -34.11 -44.95 -19.64
C THR A 131 -32.65 -45.29 -20.05
N CYS A 132 -31.89 -45.73 -19.02
CA CYS A 132 -31.02 -46.95 -18.91
C CYS A 132 -29.60 -46.93 -19.55
N VAL A 133 -28.50 -47.55 -19.03
CA VAL A 133 -28.26 -48.79 -18.24
C VAL A 133 -26.91 -48.69 -17.47
N ALA A 134 -26.78 -49.42 -16.36
CA ALA A 134 -25.57 -49.64 -15.53
C ALA A 134 -24.73 -50.87 -15.95
N LEU A 135 -23.45 -50.98 -15.56
CA LEU A 135 -22.88 -52.21 -14.95
C LEU A 135 -21.47 -52.01 -14.33
N GLU A 136 -20.96 -53.06 -13.70
CA GLU A 136 -20.18 -53.13 -12.45
C GLU A 136 -18.66 -53.39 -12.58
N ARG A 137 -18.00 -53.17 -11.43
CA ARG A 137 -16.79 -53.76 -10.77
C ARG A 137 -16.01 -54.92 -11.41
N MET A 138 -14.69 -54.93 -11.16
CA MET A 138 -13.83 -55.95 -10.46
C MET A 138 -12.34 -55.78 -10.90
N SER A 139 -11.37 -55.45 -10.03
CA SER A 139 -10.51 -56.21 -9.07
C SER A 139 -9.29 -56.97 -9.64
N SER A 140 -8.26 -57.15 -8.79
CA SER A 140 -7.01 -57.99 -8.87
C SER A 140 -5.82 -57.37 -9.66
N GLN A 141 -4.52 -57.50 -9.33
CA GLN A 141 -3.75 -58.46 -8.52
C GLN A 141 -2.29 -57.98 -8.31
N GLU A 142 -1.66 -58.35 -7.19
CA GLU A 142 -0.21 -58.22 -6.88
C GLU A 142 0.67 -59.25 -7.63
N CYS A 143 1.96 -58.93 -7.82
CA CYS A 143 3.04 -59.92 -7.78
C CYS A 143 4.40 -59.27 -7.47
N GLY A 144 5.18 -59.85 -6.56
CA GLY A 144 6.54 -59.45 -6.21
C GLY A 144 7.59 -60.46 -6.67
N ILE A 145 8.83 -60.02 -6.85
CA ILE A 145 10.05 -60.85 -6.94
C ILE A 145 11.21 -60.13 -6.23
N GLU A 146 11.88 -60.84 -5.34
CA GLU A 146 13.08 -60.45 -4.57
C GLU A 146 14.37 -60.45 -5.41
N SER A 147 15.35 -59.60 -5.06
CA SER A 147 16.67 -60.02 -4.52
C SER A 147 17.87 -59.11 -4.86
N LYS A 148 18.70 -58.90 -3.82
CA LYS A 148 20.18 -58.70 -3.76
C LYS A 148 20.81 -57.29 -3.69
N THR A 149 21.21 -57.02 -2.45
CA THR A 149 22.30 -56.25 -1.83
C THR A 149 23.59 -56.05 -2.65
N CYS A 150 24.22 -54.87 -2.48
CA CYS A 150 25.68 -54.78 -2.22
C CYS A 150 26.00 -53.53 -1.39
N SER A 151 26.74 -53.73 -0.30
CA SER A 151 27.21 -52.72 0.65
C SER A 151 28.66 -52.28 0.38
N GLU A 152 29.00 -51.12 0.95
CA GLU A 152 30.30 -50.69 1.51
C GLU A 152 31.57 -50.63 0.66
N PHE A 153 32.32 -49.53 0.82
CA PHE A 153 33.77 -49.44 1.10
C PHE A 153 34.14 -47.94 1.28
N PRO A 154 35.30 -47.56 1.89
CA PRO A 154 35.90 -48.00 3.14
C PRO A 154 36.30 -46.79 4.05
N SER A 155 36.61 -47.09 5.31
CA SER A 155 37.10 -46.14 6.31
C SER A 155 38.63 -46.14 6.51
N LYS A 156 39.14 -44.94 6.85
CA LYS A 156 40.36 -44.56 7.60
C LYS A 156 41.63 -44.13 6.84
N GLY A 157 41.97 -42.85 7.06
CA GLY A 157 43.32 -42.31 7.16
C GLY A 157 43.28 -41.12 8.11
N SER A 158 44.03 -41.21 9.22
CA SER A 158 44.16 -40.22 10.30
C SER A 158 45.00 -39.01 9.90
N GLY A 159 44.65 -37.81 10.37
CA GLY A 159 45.53 -36.66 10.33
C GLY A 159 44.80 -35.34 10.51
N GLU A 160 44.97 -34.76 11.70
CA GLU A 160 44.83 -33.33 12.03
C GLU A 160 43.42 -32.75 12.02
N ASP A 161 42.96 -32.36 13.22
CA ASP A 161 41.82 -31.47 13.44
C ASP A 161 41.95 -30.22 12.56
N PRO A 162 41.07 -30.01 11.56
CA PRO A 162 40.86 -28.68 11.06
C PRO A 162 40.03 -27.98 12.13
N ALA A 163 40.69 -27.04 12.80
CA ALA A 163 40.15 -26.00 13.66
C ALA A 163 38.63 -25.82 13.56
N VAL A 164 37.99 -25.80 14.74
CA VAL A 164 36.65 -25.30 15.05
C VAL A 164 36.21 -24.18 14.10
N ASN A 165 35.73 -24.54 12.92
CA ASN A 165 34.82 -23.72 12.15
C ASN A 165 33.46 -24.11 12.70
N GLU A 166 32.97 -23.32 13.66
CA GLU A 166 31.53 -23.21 13.85
C GLU A 166 30.94 -22.73 12.52
N GLU A 167 30.73 -23.65 11.58
CA GLU A 167 29.89 -23.45 10.41
C GLU A 167 28.51 -23.14 10.97
N LEU A 168 28.23 -21.84 11.07
CA LEU A 168 26.94 -21.36 11.49
C LEU A 168 25.92 -21.79 10.43
N GLY A 169 25.35 -22.97 10.62
CA GLY A 169 24.30 -23.52 9.78
C GLY A 169 23.03 -22.68 9.94
N PHE A 170 22.94 -21.58 9.21
CA PHE A 170 21.72 -20.78 9.16
C PHE A 170 20.70 -21.41 8.22
N SER A 171 19.45 -21.35 8.63
CA SER A 171 18.34 -21.46 7.70
C SER A 171 18.08 -20.11 7.01
N PHE A 172 17.82 -20.11 5.71
CA PHE A 172 17.60 -18.87 4.96
C PHE A 172 16.55 -19.00 3.87
N ARG A 173 16.01 -17.85 3.46
CA ARG A 173 15.24 -17.73 2.20
C ARG A 173 15.68 -16.53 1.38
N VAL A 174 15.38 -16.60 0.09
CA VAL A 174 15.51 -15.46 -0.82
C VAL A 174 14.12 -15.01 -1.25
N SER A 175 13.79 -13.76 -0.92
CA SER A 175 12.58 -13.07 -1.34
C SER A 175 12.91 -12.11 -2.47
N CYS A 176 12.40 -12.39 -3.67
CA CYS A 176 12.59 -11.52 -4.83
C CYS A 176 11.32 -10.76 -5.18
N ARG A 177 11.45 -9.48 -5.51
CA ARG A 177 10.40 -8.68 -6.15
C ARG A 177 10.96 -8.05 -7.41
N CYS A 178 10.31 -8.35 -8.53
CA CYS A 178 10.67 -7.83 -9.83
C CYS A 178 9.52 -6.98 -10.37
N SER A 179 9.86 -5.89 -11.03
CA SER A 179 8.91 -5.03 -11.74
C SER A 179 9.55 -4.50 -13.02
N GLY A 180 8.75 -3.90 -13.90
CA GLY A 180 9.25 -3.33 -15.14
C GLY A 180 9.58 -4.38 -16.21
N ALA A 181 10.52 -4.04 -17.08
CA ALA A 181 10.95 -4.87 -18.21
C ALA A 181 11.59 -6.19 -17.76
N ILE A 182 12.35 -6.21 -16.66
CA ILE A 182 12.93 -7.45 -16.09
C ILE A 182 11.84 -8.48 -15.80
N ALA A 183 10.73 -8.04 -15.19
CA ALA A 183 9.63 -8.92 -14.80
C ALA A 183 8.88 -9.54 -15.98
N LYS A 184 9.03 -8.98 -17.20
CA LYS A 184 8.47 -9.55 -18.44
C LYS A 184 9.33 -10.72 -18.96
N ILE A 185 10.59 -10.78 -18.57
CA ILE A 185 11.57 -11.76 -19.06
C ILE A 185 11.78 -12.85 -18.01
N LEU A 186 12.04 -12.48 -16.76
CA LEU A 186 12.32 -13.38 -15.65
C LEU A 186 11.30 -13.20 -14.54
N THR A 187 10.76 -14.31 -14.05
CA THR A 187 9.89 -14.29 -12.88
C THR A 187 10.71 -14.11 -11.60
N SER A 188 10.10 -13.50 -10.58
CA SER A 188 10.74 -13.36 -9.26
C SER A 188 11.09 -14.72 -8.64
N GLN A 189 10.32 -15.77 -8.94
CA GLN A 189 10.60 -17.12 -8.48
C GLN A 189 11.84 -17.73 -9.13
N GLU A 190 12.01 -17.56 -10.45
CA GLU A 190 13.22 -18.02 -11.16
C GLU A 190 14.48 -17.35 -10.59
N ILE A 191 14.43 -16.04 -10.38
CA ILE A 191 15.54 -15.26 -9.82
C ILE A 191 15.83 -15.70 -8.38
N GLY A 192 14.80 -15.77 -7.53
CA GLY A 192 14.94 -16.19 -6.14
C GLY A 192 15.52 -17.60 -6.00
N ARG A 193 15.08 -18.54 -6.84
CA ARG A 193 15.62 -19.91 -6.88
C ARG A 193 17.09 -19.92 -7.30
N ALA A 194 17.46 -19.20 -8.36
CA ALA A 194 18.83 -19.18 -8.86
C ALA A 194 19.81 -18.61 -7.82
N ILE A 195 19.42 -17.51 -7.16
CA ILE A 195 20.20 -16.90 -6.08
C ILE A 195 20.28 -17.84 -4.88
N GLY A 196 19.15 -18.43 -4.47
CA GLY A 196 19.09 -19.35 -3.33
C GLY A 196 19.99 -20.58 -3.51
N VAL A 197 19.94 -21.23 -4.68
CA VAL A 197 20.82 -22.38 -4.97
C VAL A 197 22.30 -21.99 -4.90
N ALA A 198 22.64 -20.81 -5.42
CA ALA A 198 24.03 -20.38 -5.48
C ALA A 198 24.56 -19.94 -4.11
N LEU A 199 23.76 -19.27 -3.27
CA LEU A 199 24.11 -18.97 -1.88
C LEU A 199 24.22 -20.24 -1.02
N ALA A 200 23.32 -21.21 -1.18
CA ALA A 200 23.40 -22.48 -0.47
C ALA A 200 24.72 -23.22 -0.78
N LYS A 201 25.16 -23.20 -2.04
CA LYS A 201 26.44 -23.79 -2.47
C LYS A 201 27.66 -23.03 -1.97
N GLN A 202 27.63 -21.70 -1.97
CA GLN A 202 28.77 -20.87 -1.60
C GLN A 202 28.95 -20.75 -0.08
N CYS A 203 27.84 -20.67 0.67
CA CYS A 203 27.85 -20.36 2.09
C CYS A 203 27.48 -21.56 2.99
N GLY A 204 27.09 -22.71 2.41
CA GLY A 204 26.67 -23.89 3.16
C GLY A 204 25.33 -23.73 3.90
N TRP A 205 24.55 -22.70 3.61
CA TRP A 205 23.30 -22.43 4.31
C TRP A 205 22.16 -23.36 3.87
N ARG A 206 21.24 -23.65 4.80
CA ARG A 206 20.07 -24.50 4.56
C ARG A 206 18.87 -23.67 4.13
N ALA A 207 18.23 -24.02 3.02
CA ALA A 207 17.01 -23.31 2.60
C ALA A 207 15.82 -23.64 3.54
N ASP A 208 15.17 -22.62 4.08
CA ASP A 208 13.88 -22.72 4.77
C ASP A 208 12.94 -21.60 4.29
N LEU A 209 11.91 -21.97 3.55
CA LEU A 209 10.99 -20.99 2.95
C LEU A 209 9.89 -20.51 3.91
N ARG A 210 9.71 -21.19 5.05
CA ARG A 210 8.59 -20.96 5.97
C ARG A 210 9.03 -20.15 7.19
N ASP A 211 10.09 -20.58 7.85
CA ASP A 211 10.61 -19.94 9.07
C ASP A 211 12.14 -19.87 9.05
N PRO A 212 12.71 -19.05 8.15
CA PRO A 212 14.15 -18.87 8.06
C PRO A 212 14.69 -18.02 9.21
N ASP A 213 15.94 -18.29 9.60
CA ASP A 213 16.73 -17.40 10.45
C ASP A 213 17.03 -16.08 9.72
N LEU A 214 17.36 -16.18 8.42
CA LEU A 214 17.76 -15.07 7.58
C LEU A 214 16.90 -14.93 6.31
N GLU A 215 16.31 -13.75 6.10
CA GLU A 215 15.70 -13.39 4.83
C GLU A 215 16.63 -12.49 4.03
N ILE A 216 16.90 -12.88 2.78
CA ILE A 216 17.59 -12.05 1.80
C ILE A 216 16.56 -11.49 0.85
N PHE A 217 16.45 -10.17 0.80
CA PHE A 217 15.52 -9.48 -0.07
C PHE A 217 16.22 -8.89 -1.28
N VAL A 218 15.72 -9.21 -2.46
CA VAL A 218 16.23 -8.68 -3.74
C VAL A 218 15.10 -7.98 -4.47
N HIS A 219 15.29 -6.70 -4.74
CA HIS A 219 14.36 -5.89 -5.51
C HIS A 219 14.98 -5.46 -6.82
N LEU A 220 14.37 -5.84 -7.93
CA LEU A 220 14.79 -5.48 -9.28
C LEU A 220 13.71 -4.66 -9.97
N ASN A 221 14.07 -3.53 -10.53
CA ASN A 221 13.22 -2.75 -11.42
C ASN A 221 14.04 -2.07 -12.52
N ASP A 222 13.37 -1.30 -13.36
CA ASP A 222 13.98 -0.64 -14.53
C ASP A 222 14.98 0.47 -14.15
N ILE A 223 15.09 0.82 -12.86
CA ILE A 223 15.91 1.93 -12.37
C ILE A 223 17.12 1.41 -11.59
N GLN A 224 16.95 0.35 -10.81
CA GLN A 224 17.98 -0.15 -9.90
C GLN A 224 17.74 -1.60 -9.47
N THR A 225 18.84 -2.24 -9.08
CA THR A 225 18.84 -3.51 -8.35
C THR A 225 19.31 -3.27 -6.93
N VAL A 226 18.54 -3.74 -5.94
CA VAL A 226 18.82 -3.58 -4.52
C VAL A 226 18.80 -4.93 -3.84
N VAL A 227 19.84 -5.21 -3.07
CA VAL A 227 19.96 -6.41 -2.23
C VAL A 227 20.11 -5.96 -0.78
N GLY A 228 19.34 -6.55 0.11
CA GLY A 228 19.45 -6.26 1.54
C GLY A 228 18.79 -7.30 2.42
N ILE A 229 18.98 -7.15 3.72
CA ILE A 229 18.40 -8.02 4.75
C ILE A 229 17.33 -7.21 5.47
N PRO A 230 16.06 -7.66 5.52
CA PRO A 230 15.04 -6.99 6.30
C PRO A 230 15.48 -6.87 7.76
N LEU A 231 15.42 -5.67 8.33
CA LEU A 231 15.80 -5.46 9.73
C LEU A 231 14.71 -5.97 10.69
N PHE A 232 13.47 -6.10 10.22
CA PHE A 232 12.36 -6.60 11.04
C PHE A 232 11.53 -7.60 10.22
N ARG A 233 11.05 -8.65 10.90
CA ARG A 233 10.16 -9.66 10.29
C ARG A 233 8.86 -9.03 9.77
N LEU A 234 8.26 -8.15 10.57
CA LEU A 234 7.03 -7.42 10.23
C LEU A 234 7.35 -6.01 9.70
N PRO A 235 6.57 -5.47 8.75
CA PRO A 235 6.68 -4.07 8.33
C PRO A 235 6.55 -3.10 9.51
N LEU A 236 7.19 -1.93 9.41
CA LEU A 236 7.07 -0.84 10.38
C LEU A 236 5.66 -0.24 10.40
N ALA A 237 4.97 -0.30 9.26
CA ALA A 237 3.56 0.10 9.16
C ALA A 237 2.62 -0.82 9.95
N ASN A 238 3.07 -2.01 10.37
CA ASN A 238 2.29 -2.87 11.23
C ASN A 238 2.42 -2.40 12.68
N ARG A 239 1.47 -1.57 13.11
CA ARG A 239 1.41 -1.03 14.47
C ARG A 239 0.80 -2.07 15.41
N ASP A 240 1.48 -2.36 16.50
CA ASP A 240 1.01 -3.30 17.53
C ASP A 240 -0.29 -2.85 18.22
N TYR A 241 -0.50 -1.53 18.29
CA TYR A 241 -1.69 -0.86 18.82
C TYR A 241 -2.89 -0.83 17.86
N ILE A 242 -2.77 -1.30 16.61
CA ILE A 242 -3.88 -1.39 15.66
C ILE A 242 -4.23 -2.87 15.44
N LYS A 243 -5.43 -3.29 15.87
CA LYS A 243 -5.90 -4.68 15.73
C LYS A 243 -6.68 -4.91 14.46
N ARG A 244 -7.52 -3.94 14.08
CA ARG A 244 -8.31 -3.97 12.84
C ARG A 244 -7.71 -2.97 11.86
N ALA A 245 -7.16 -3.47 10.75
CA ALA A 245 -6.47 -2.66 9.77
C ALA A 245 -7.45 -1.83 8.92
N GLY A 246 -7.30 -0.50 8.97
CA GLY A 246 -7.94 0.46 8.07
C GLY A 246 -6.97 0.98 7.02
N LEU A 247 -6.94 2.30 6.83
CA LEU A 247 -5.91 2.97 6.02
C LEU A 247 -4.51 2.55 6.50
N ARG A 248 -3.56 2.44 5.57
CA ARG A 248 -2.18 2.09 5.89
C ARG A 248 -1.57 3.15 6.82
N SER A 249 -0.99 2.73 7.96
CA SER A 249 -0.48 3.65 8.99
C SER A 249 0.56 4.65 8.49
N THR A 250 1.40 4.26 7.53
CA THR A 250 2.37 5.19 6.91
C THR A 250 1.70 6.33 6.14
N VAL A 251 0.56 6.06 5.49
CA VAL A 251 -0.23 7.06 4.77
C VAL A 251 -1.00 7.93 5.76
N ALA A 252 -1.65 7.32 6.75
CA ALA A 252 -2.34 8.03 7.83
C ALA A 252 -1.41 9.01 8.57
N TRP A 253 -0.20 8.58 8.93
CA TRP A 253 0.81 9.44 9.54
C TRP A 253 1.26 10.58 8.61
N ALA A 254 1.43 10.30 7.32
CA ALA A 254 1.80 11.33 6.33
C ALA A 254 0.71 12.40 6.19
N MET A 255 -0.56 12.00 6.15
CA MET A 255 -1.70 12.93 6.16
C MET A 255 -1.73 13.78 7.42
N ALA A 256 -1.59 13.16 8.61
CA ALA A 256 -1.56 13.89 9.87
C ALA A 256 -0.38 14.87 9.98
N SER A 257 0.78 14.52 9.42
CA SER A 257 1.96 15.39 9.36
C SER A 257 1.76 16.63 8.48
N LEU A 258 0.87 16.56 7.48
CA LEU A 258 0.51 17.69 6.62
C LEU A 258 -0.56 18.60 7.24
N ALA A 259 -1.21 18.16 8.32
CA ALA A 259 -2.34 18.85 8.94
C ALA A 259 -1.94 19.94 9.95
N GLU A 260 -0.64 20.17 10.14
CA GLU A 260 -0.08 21.24 10.98
C GLU A 260 -0.64 21.27 12.42
N ILE A 261 -0.87 20.08 13.00
CA ILE A 261 -1.49 19.92 14.32
C ILE A 261 -0.63 20.60 15.39
N SER A 262 -1.24 21.54 16.11
CA SER A 262 -0.62 22.26 17.22
C SER A 262 -1.08 21.70 18.58
N ALA A 263 -0.35 22.00 19.65
CA ALA A 263 -0.77 21.62 21.00
C ALA A 263 -2.11 22.29 21.34
N GLY A 264 -3.05 21.54 21.93
CA GLY A 264 -4.40 21.98 22.24
C GLY A 264 -5.35 22.05 21.04
N ALA A 265 -4.92 21.67 19.84
CA ALA A 265 -5.77 21.70 18.64
C ALA A 265 -6.91 20.67 18.72
N LEU A 266 -8.05 21.02 18.12
CA LEU A 266 -9.16 20.12 17.84
C LEU A 266 -9.05 19.59 16.42
N VAL A 267 -8.93 18.26 16.28
CA VAL A 267 -8.76 17.58 14.99
C VAL A 267 -9.95 16.66 14.72
N LEU A 268 -10.51 16.75 13.50
CA LEU A 268 -11.65 15.94 13.08
C LEU A 268 -11.30 15.04 11.90
N ASP A 269 -11.71 13.77 11.97
CA ASP A 269 -11.89 12.91 10.80
C ASP A 269 -13.39 12.57 10.65
N PRO A 270 -14.12 13.21 9.73
CA PRO A 270 -15.56 13.06 9.62
C PRO A 270 -16.01 11.78 8.89
N MET A 271 -15.05 10.95 8.46
CA MET A 271 -15.27 9.62 7.87
C MET A 271 -14.20 8.66 8.38
N CYS A 272 -14.10 8.52 9.70
CA CYS A 272 -12.94 7.95 10.36
C CYS A 272 -12.73 6.45 10.11
N GLY A 273 -13.75 5.72 9.64
CA GLY A 273 -13.68 4.28 9.45
C GLY A 273 -13.20 3.58 10.73
N LEU A 274 -12.08 2.84 10.63
CA LEU A 274 -11.44 2.14 11.75
C LEU A 274 -10.51 3.03 12.61
N GLY A 275 -10.50 4.34 12.38
CA GLY A 275 -9.80 5.34 13.20
C GLY A 275 -8.30 5.48 12.95
N THR A 276 -7.73 4.87 11.89
CA THR A 276 -6.27 4.82 11.72
C THR A 276 -5.60 6.20 11.65
N ILE A 277 -6.24 7.19 11.00
CA ILE A 277 -5.72 8.57 10.92
C ILE A 277 -5.61 9.18 12.32
N LEU A 278 -6.69 9.11 13.10
CA LEU A 278 -6.74 9.64 14.47
C LEU A 278 -5.75 8.94 15.39
N LEU A 279 -5.59 7.61 15.27
CA LEU A 279 -4.63 6.85 16.06
C LEU A 279 -3.18 7.26 15.79
N GLU A 280 -2.80 7.40 14.52
CA GLU A 280 -1.45 7.86 14.16
C GLU A 280 -1.23 9.31 14.60
N ALA A 281 -2.22 10.19 14.43
CA ALA A 281 -2.14 11.58 14.85
C ALA A 281 -1.99 11.69 16.38
N ALA A 282 -2.85 11.03 17.15
CA ALA A 282 -2.82 11.09 18.62
C ALA A 282 -1.54 10.50 19.23
N LYS A 283 -0.90 9.53 18.56
CA LYS A 283 0.42 9.02 18.99
C LYS A 283 1.57 9.99 18.74
N GLU A 284 1.44 10.89 17.76
CA GLU A 284 2.49 11.86 17.40
C GLU A 284 2.27 13.23 18.08
N TRP A 285 1.02 13.68 18.22
CA TRP A 285 0.63 14.95 18.85
C TRP A 285 -0.30 14.73 20.06
N PRO A 286 0.20 14.18 21.18
CA PRO A 286 -0.63 13.77 22.33
C PRO A 286 -1.34 14.94 23.04
N GLU A 287 -0.93 16.17 22.80
CA GLU A 287 -1.50 17.39 23.40
C GLU A 287 -2.73 17.93 22.63
N ALA A 288 -3.12 17.30 21.52
CA ALA A 288 -4.34 17.64 20.77
C ALA A 288 -5.52 16.72 21.17
N CYS A 289 -6.74 17.12 20.81
CA CYS A 289 -7.95 16.33 20.99
C CYS A 289 -8.53 15.94 19.64
N TYR A 290 -9.06 14.72 19.54
CA TYR A 290 -9.40 14.08 18.28
C TYR A 290 -10.85 13.64 18.27
N TRP A 291 -11.55 13.91 17.18
CA TRP A 291 -12.94 13.51 16.99
C TRP A 291 -13.04 12.72 15.70
N GLY A 292 -13.68 11.56 15.76
CA GLY A 292 -13.98 10.72 14.60
C GLY A 292 -15.48 10.62 14.40
N ALA A 293 -15.94 10.83 13.17
CA ALA A 293 -17.31 10.54 12.78
C ALA A 293 -17.37 9.48 11.69
N ASP A 294 -18.36 8.59 11.76
CA ASP A 294 -18.70 7.67 10.67
C ASP A 294 -20.20 7.32 10.74
N ILE A 295 -20.79 6.99 9.59
CA ILE A 295 -22.21 6.60 9.52
C ILE A 295 -22.43 5.13 9.91
N ASN A 296 -21.38 4.30 9.82
CA ASN A 296 -21.47 2.86 9.96
C ASN A 296 -21.06 2.40 11.36
N ASP A 297 -22.00 1.79 12.10
CA ASP A 297 -21.77 1.26 13.44
C ASP A 297 -20.59 0.28 13.49
N SER A 298 -20.46 -0.61 12.51
CA SER A 298 -19.37 -1.60 12.48
C SER A 298 -17.99 -0.95 12.31
N GLN A 299 -17.90 0.22 11.67
CA GLN A 299 -16.66 0.98 11.57
C GLN A 299 -16.33 1.66 12.90
N LEU A 300 -17.31 2.26 13.56
CA LEU A 300 -17.14 2.90 14.87
C LEU A 300 -16.80 1.89 15.97
N GLU A 301 -17.48 0.75 16.02
CA GLU A 301 -17.11 -0.38 16.88
C GLU A 301 -15.68 -0.82 16.58
N GLY A 302 -15.35 -0.88 15.28
CA GLY A 302 -14.03 -0.98 14.68
C GLY A 302 -12.96 -0.12 15.34
N ALA A 303 -13.21 1.19 15.27
CA ALA A 303 -12.37 2.25 15.80
C ALA A 303 -12.26 2.18 17.34
N ASP A 304 -13.36 2.01 18.08
CA ASP A 304 -13.36 1.89 19.55
C ASP A 304 -12.37 0.81 20.02
N GLY A 305 -12.44 -0.38 19.41
CA GLY A 305 -11.52 -1.47 19.77
C GLY A 305 -10.04 -1.14 19.49
N ASN A 306 -9.75 -0.38 18.42
CA ASN A 306 -8.39 0.09 18.15
C ASN A 306 -7.96 1.19 19.14
N ILE A 307 -8.83 2.16 19.44
CA ILE A 307 -8.57 3.25 20.39
C ILE A 307 -8.29 2.69 21.79
N ARG A 308 -9.09 1.72 22.23
CA ARG A 308 -8.90 1.01 23.50
C ARG A 308 -7.57 0.27 23.54
N THR A 309 -7.25 -0.46 22.47
CA THR A 309 -5.95 -1.17 22.36
C THR A 309 -4.78 -0.19 22.42
N ALA A 310 -4.93 0.98 21.80
CA ALA A 310 -3.90 2.01 21.78
C ALA A 310 -3.80 2.81 23.09
N GLY A 311 -4.77 2.67 24.00
CA GLY A 311 -4.84 3.44 25.24
C GLY A 311 -5.07 4.93 24.99
N LEU A 312 -5.99 5.27 24.09
CA LEU A 312 -6.27 6.65 23.64
C LEU A 312 -7.72 7.09 23.89
N MET A 313 -8.41 6.43 24.82
CA MET A 313 -9.83 6.70 25.13
C MET A 313 -10.07 8.09 25.73
N ASP A 314 -9.04 8.72 26.29
CA ASP A 314 -9.04 10.07 26.85
C ASP A 314 -8.71 11.15 25.79
N LYS A 315 -8.38 10.74 24.56
CA LYS A 315 -7.91 11.62 23.48
C LYS A 315 -8.81 11.61 22.25
N ILE A 316 -9.47 10.48 21.98
CA ILE A 316 -10.26 10.28 20.76
C ILE A 316 -11.72 10.02 21.13
N GLU A 317 -12.59 10.94 20.71
CA GLU A 317 -14.05 10.81 20.81
C GLU A 317 -14.64 10.32 19.49
N LEU A 318 -15.65 9.44 19.56
CA LEU A 318 -16.32 8.89 18.39
C LEU A 318 -17.79 9.30 18.33
N LEU A 319 -18.25 9.64 17.13
CA LEU A 319 -19.60 10.12 16.86
C LEU A 319 -20.22 9.36 15.68
N LYS A 320 -21.44 8.85 15.85
CA LYS A 320 -22.23 8.36 14.73
C LYS A 320 -22.90 9.52 14.00
N ALA A 321 -22.38 9.89 12.84
CA ALA A 321 -22.92 10.99 12.04
C ALA A 321 -22.60 10.82 10.55
N SER A 322 -23.38 11.50 9.71
CA SER A 322 -23.09 11.61 8.28
C SER A 322 -22.24 12.86 8.04
N VAL A 323 -21.18 12.72 7.25
CA VAL A 323 -20.38 13.86 6.76
C VAL A 323 -21.19 14.88 5.92
N LYS A 324 -22.41 14.55 5.49
CA LYS A 324 -23.30 15.49 4.80
C LYS A 324 -23.98 16.48 5.74
N ALA A 325 -24.06 16.16 7.02
CA ALA A 325 -24.73 16.96 8.05
C ALA A 325 -24.17 16.56 9.42
N LEU A 326 -23.00 17.08 9.76
CA LEU A 326 -22.32 16.84 11.02
C LEU A 326 -23.04 17.64 12.13
N PRO A 327 -23.41 17.02 13.26
CA PRO A 327 -24.02 17.71 14.40
C PRO A 327 -22.95 18.46 15.23
N LEU A 328 -22.10 19.22 14.54
CA LEU A 328 -20.97 19.97 15.08
C LEU A 328 -21.13 21.45 14.70
N PRO A 329 -20.80 22.40 15.61
CA PRO A 329 -20.85 23.83 15.30
C PRO A 329 -19.92 24.19 14.15
N SER A 330 -20.26 25.26 13.43
CA SER A 330 -19.35 25.85 12.45
C SER A 330 -18.07 26.35 13.13
N GLU A 331 -16.94 26.29 12.42
CA GLU A 331 -15.65 26.82 12.88
C GLU A 331 -15.22 26.30 14.26
N SER A 332 -15.43 25.01 14.49
CA SER A 332 -15.15 24.33 15.76
C SER A 332 -13.83 23.55 15.76
N PHE A 333 -13.28 23.22 14.60
CA PHE A 333 -12.05 22.40 14.49
C PHE A 333 -10.90 23.17 13.84
N ASP A 334 -9.68 22.94 14.32
CA ASP A 334 -8.47 23.57 13.80
C ASP A 334 -7.90 22.82 12.59
N SER A 335 -8.08 21.49 12.56
CA SER A 335 -7.71 20.65 11.41
C SER A 335 -8.77 19.61 11.10
N VAL A 336 -9.01 19.35 9.81
CA VAL A 336 -9.84 18.25 9.31
C VAL A 336 -8.98 17.35 8.43
N ILE A 337 -8.98 16.05 8.71
CA ILE A 337 -8.13 15.07 8.02
C ILE A 337 -8.97 13.87 7.67
N SER A 338 -9.09 13.49 6.40
CA SER A 338 -9.97 12.38 6.03
C SER A 338 -9.52 11.60 4.81
N ASP A 339 -9.71 10.28 4.87
CA ASP A 339 -9.63 9.38 3.73
C ASP A 339 -11.01 9.29 3.08
N ILE A 340 -11.24 10.12 2.06
CA ILE A 340 -12.51 10.11 1.33
C ILE A 340 -12.69 8.71 0.70
N PRO A 341 -13.81 8.00 0.92
CA PRO A 341 -13.96 6.66 0.36
C PRO A 341 -13.91 6.69 -1.19
N PHE A 342 -13.13 5.78 -1.81
CA PHE A 342 -13.13 5.57 -3.27
C PHE A 342 -13.46 4.11 -3.65
N GLY A 343 -14.51 3.92 -4.43
CA GLY A 343 -14.63 2.85 -5.43
C GLY A 343 -14.77 1.38 -4.99
N LYS A 344 -15.44 0.61 -5.87
CA LYS A 344 -15.80 -0.83 -5.88
C LYS A 344 -16.80 -1.34 -4.85
N LYS A 345 -16.73 -0.93 -3.57
CA LYS A 345 -17.82 -1.19 -2.60
C LYS A 345 -18.88 -0.08 -2.62
N PHE A 346 -18.45 1.14 -2.95
CA PHE A 346 -19.29 2.27 -3.31
C PHE A 346 -19.16 2.39 -4.84
N LYS A 347 -20.21 2.00 -5.55
CA LYS A 347 -20.19 1.74 -7.00
C LYS A 347 -20.96 2.82 -7.76
N THR A 348 -21.18 3.97 -7.16
CA THR A 348 -22.19 4.89 -7.65
C THR A 348 -21.52 6.11 -8.25
N THR A 349 -21.99 6.48 -9.43
CA THR A 349 -21.88 7.79 -10.10
C THR A 349 -22.23 9.00 -9.19
N ASP A 350 -22.69 8.70 -7.97
CA ASP A 350 -23.17 9.57 -6.91
C ASP A 350 -22.03 10.15 -6.04
N ASP A 351 -20.96 9.39 -5.76
CA ASP A 351 -19.89 9.83 -4.83
C ASP A 351 -19.23 11.14 -5.26
N ALA A 352 -19.11 11.35 -6.57
CA ALA A 352 -18.53 12.56 -7.11
C ALA A 352 -19.53 13.72 -7.25
N GLN A 353 -20.85 13.46 -7.18
CA GLN A 353 -21.87 14.48 -7.01
C GLN A 353 -21.96 14.93 -5.54
N LEU A 354 -21.59 14.05 -4.61
CA LEU A 354 -21.60 14.32 -3.17
C LEU A 354 -20.33 15.02 -2.67
N LEU A 355 -19.24 15.00 -3.45
CA LEU A 355 -17.97 15.61 -3.05
C LEU A 355 -18.12 17.11 -2.70
N PRO A 356 -18.86 17.95 -3.45
CA PRO A 356 -19.04 19.34 -3.07
C PRO A 356 -19.78 19.51 -1.73
N ASP A 357 -20.83 18.74 -1.47
CA ASP A 357 -21.56 18.78 -0.19
C ASP A 357 -20.65 18.37 0.99
N ILE A 358 -19.84 17.33 0.78
CA ILE A 358 -18.85 16.84 1.76
C ILE A 358 -17.83 17.94 2.05
N LEU A 359 -17.29 18.58 1.01
CA LEU A 359 -16.30 19.65 1.15
C LEU A 359 -16.89 20.88 1.83
N GLN A 360 -18.13 21.26 1.49
CA GLN A 360 -18.82 22.36 2.12
C GLN A 360 -19.03 22.11 3.62
N GLU A 361 -19.40 20.89 4.00
CA GLU A 361 -19.58 20.55 5.41
C GLU A 361 -18.25 20.51 6.18
N MET A 362 -17.18 20.01 5.55
CA MET A 362 -15.82 20.09 6.10
C MET A 362 -15.33 21.53 6.25
N GLU A 363 -15.57 22.39 5.25
CA GLU A 363 -15.27 23.82 5.30
C GLU A 363 -16.06 24.52 6.41
N ARG A 364 -17.33 24.16 6.59
CA ARG A 364 -18.22 24.74 7.62
C ARG A 364 -17.66 24.51 9.02
N VAL A 365 -17.26 23.28 9.35
CA VAL A 365 -16.75 22.93 10.69
C VAL A 365 -15.30 23.38 10.92
N LEU A 366 -14.51 23.58 9.86
CA LEU A 366 -13.14 24.05 9.94
C LEU A 366 -13.08 25.55 10.29
N ARG A 367 -12.17 25.92 11.18
CA ARG A 367 -11.89 27.32 11.53
C ARG A 367 -11.21 28.07 10.39
N VAL A 368 -11.43 29.38 10.33
CA VAL A 368 -10.59 30.26 9.50
C VAL A 368 -9.12 30.13 9.95
N GLY A 369 -8.22 29.95 9.00
CA GLY A 369 -6.81 29.60 9.23
C GLY A 369 -6.55 28.10 9.41
N GLY A 370 -7.59 27.29 9.56
CA GLY A 370 -7.48 25.85 9.76
C GLY A 370 -7.03 25.10 8.51
N THR A 371 -6.53 23.88 8.72
CA THR A 371 -5.97 23.02 7.66
C THR A 371 -6.90 21.86 7.34
N LEU A 372 -7.18 21.66 6.05
CA LEU A 372 -7.91 20.50 5.52
C LEU A 372 -6.94 19.59 4.77
N VAL A 373 -6.88 18.31 5.13
CA VAL A 373 -6.06 17.29 4.45
C VAL A 373 -6.93 16.14 3.99
N LEU A 374 -6.95 15.91 2.68
CA LEU A 374 -7.78 14.87 2.07
C LEU A 374 -6.91 13.87 1.31
N LEU A 375 -7.11 12.59 1.56
CA LEU A 375 -6.70 11.59 0.57
C LEU A 375 -7.79 11.58 -0.50
N LEU A 376 -7.39 11.52 -1.78
CA LEU A 376 -8.27 11.47 -2.97
C LEU A 376 -7.77 10.39 -3.95
N SER A 377 -8.68 9.62 -4.55
CA SER A 377 -8.32 8.76 -5.69
C SER A 377 -7.95 9.61 -6.90
N ARG A 378 -7.26 9.01 -7.86
CA ARG A 378 -6.97 9.64 -9.17
C ARG A 378 -8.21 10.25 -9.85
N GLU A 379 -9.38 9.64 -9.72
CA GLU A 379 -10.61 10.17 -10.32
C GLU A 379 -11.13 11.41 -9.59
N LEU A 380 -11.19 11.39 -8.26
CA LEU A 380 -11.62 12.57 -7.49
C LEU A 380 -10.59 13.70 -7.56
N HIS A 381 -9.31 13.38 -7.56
CA HIS A 381 -8.21 14.34 -7.78
C HIS A 381 -8.43 15.14 -9.07
N ARG A 382 -8.70 14.48 -10.21
CA ARG A 382 -8.98 15.17 -11.49
C ARG A 382 -10.18 16.13 -11.42
N ARG A 383 -11.19 15.78 -10.63
CA ARG A 383 -12.39 16.62 -10.46
C ARG A 383 -12.08 17.84 -9.61
N VAL A 384 -11.39 17.66 -8.49
CA VAL A 384 -10.94 18.75 -7.63
C VAL A 384 -10.00 19.68 -8.39
N ASP A 385 -9.04 19.14 -9.14
CA ASP A 385 -8.14 19.91 -9.99
C ASP A 385 -8.90 20.72 -11.05
N GLY A 386 -9.90 20.12 -11.71
CA GLY A 386 -10.77 20.81 -12.66
C GLY A 386 -11.60 21.94 -12.03
N LEU A 387 -12.00 21.80 -10.76
CA LEU A 387 -12.71 22.84 -10.01
C LEU A 387 -11.78 23.99 -9.59
N THR A 388 -10.53 23.68 -9.22
CA THR A 388 -9.52 24.70 -8.87
C THR A 388 -8.92 25.39 -10.09
N GLY A 389 -8.79 24.68 -11.22
CA GLY A 389 -8.22 25.22 -12.46
C GLY A 389 -9.13 26.19 -13.19
N ALA A 390 -10.45 26.03 -13.08
CA ALA A 390 -11.42 26.98 -13.64
C ALA A 390 -11.46 28.35 -12.91
N ALA A 391 -10.83 28.46 -11.74
CA ALA A 391 -10.70 29.71 -10.99
C ALA A 391 -9.46 30.55 -11.40
N ALA A 392 -8.51 29.95 -12.13
CA ALA A 392 -7.38 30.65 -12.72
C ALA A 392 -7.64 30.79 -14.23
N GLY A 393 -8.11 31.96 -14.66
CA GLY A 393 -8.36 32.24 -16.06
C GLY A 393 -7.11 31.98 -16.92
N ASP A 394 -7.30 31.21 -17.99
CA ASP A 394 -6.30 31.05 -19.04
C ASP A 394 -6.01 32.42 -19.68
N PRO A 395 -4.75 32.88 -19.78
CA PRO A 395 -4.40 33.87 -20.78
C PRO A 395 -4.46 33.17 -22.14
N ALA A 396 -5.35 33.65 -23.00
CA ALA A 396 -5.48 33.21 -24.38
C ALA A 396 -4.10 32.99 -25.03
N GLN A 397 -3.82 31.76 -25.45
CA GLN A 397 -2.75 31.52 -26.41
C GLN A 397 -3.17 32.14 -27.74
N ALA A 398 -2.53 33.24 -28.08
CA ALA A 398 -2.49 33.75 -29.44
C ALA A 398 -1.58 32.81 -30.24
N ASP A 399 -2.19 31.97 -31.08
CA ASP A 399 -1.48 31.31 -32.17
C ASP A 399 -0.99 32.40 -33.13
N GLY A 400 0.33 32.59 -33.14
CA GLY A 400 1.02 33.26 -34.23
C GLY A 400 1.30 32.23 -35.30
N ASP A 401 0.69 32.41 -36.47
CA ASP A 401 1.25 31.84 -37.69
C ASP A 401 1.22 32.92 -38.77
N SER A 402 2.42 33.31 -39.18
CA SER A 402 2.71 34.28 -40.22
C SER A 402 2.98 33.50 -41.51
N ASP A 403 2.24 33.79 -42.59
CA ASP A 403 2.85 33.92 -43.91
C ASP A 403 1.92 34.58 -44.95
N SER A 404 2.44 35.66 -45.53
CA SER A 404 2.24 36.22 -46.90
C SER A 404 0.85 36.63 -47.44
N ASP A 405 0.72 37.96 -47.60
CA ASP A 405 -0.19 38.80 -48.42
C ASP A 405 0.12 38.67 -49.95
N PRO A 406 -0.51 39.36 -50.95
CA PRO A 406 -1.69 40.25 -50.94
C PRO A 406 -2.73 40.04 -52.08
N GLY A 407 -3.93 40.63 -51.95
CA GLY A 407 -4.78 40.86 -53.14
C GLY A 407 -6.21 41.39 -52.93
N ALA A 408 -6.35 42.71 -53.08
CA ALA A 408 -7.51 43.45 -53.62
C ALA A 408 -8.82 43.60 -52.79
N ALA A 409 -9.34 44.84 -52.85
CA ALA A 409 -10.43 45.41 -52.07
C ALA A 409 -11.81 45.34 -52.81
N PRO A 410 -12.85 46.14 -52.46
CA PRO A 410 -14.06 45.68 -51.76
C PRO A 410 -15.37 45.89 -52.57
N ALA A 411 -16.49 45.25 -52.20
CA ALA A 411 -17.86 45.80 -52.36
C ALA A 411 -19.02 44.82 -52.01
N GLN A 412 -20.00 45.38 -51.29
CA GLN A 412 -21.48 45.20 -51.36
C GLN A 412 -22.09 43.83 -50.96
N ALA A 413 -22.75 43.74 -49.81
CA ALA A 413 -24.14 44.12 -49.51
C ALA A 413 -25.19 43.13 -50.03
N LEU A 414 -25.96 42.51 -49.12
CA LEU A 414 -27.43 42.42 -49.14
C LEU A 414 -27.96 41.68 -47.89
N SER A 415 -28.90 42.34 -47.24
CA SER A 415 -29.70 41.95 -46.08
C SER A 415 -30.84 40.98 -46.44
N ARG A 416 -31.18 40.01 -45.56
CA ARG A 416 -32.44 39.94 -44.79
C ARG A 416 -32.72 38.57 -44.14
N ASP A 417 -33.02 38.68 -42.85
CA ASP A 417 -34.08 38.04 -42.05
C ASP A 417 -34.13 36.50 -41.86
N GLY A 418 -33.81 36.12 -40.62
CA GLY A 418 -34.79 35.45 -39.74
C GLY A 418 -34.75 33.93 -39.69
N ASN A 419 -34.12 33.37 -38.64
CA ASN A 419 -34.84 32.70 -37.54
C ASN A 419 -33.80 32.11 -36.56
N SER A 420 -33.77 32.63 -35.33
CA SER A 420 -32.91 32.14 -34.25
C SER A 420 -33.66 31.13 -33.40
N CYS A 421 -33.12 29.92 -33.27
CA CYS A 421 -33.44 28.96 -32.21
C CYS A 421 -32.17 28.17 -31.87
N SER A 422 -31.26 28.81 -31.13
CA SER A 422 -30.15 28.13 -30.46
C SER A 422 -30.64 27.61 -29.11
N GLY A 423 -30.55 26.28 -28.96
CA GLY A 423 -30.85 25.59 -27.71
C GLY A 423 -29.94 26.05 -26.59
N ALA A 424 -30.54 26.43 -25.46
CA ALA A 424 -29.84 26.72 -24.23
C ALA A 424 -29.32 25.41 -23.61
N GLN A 425 -28.10 25.00 -23.97
CA GLN A 425 -27.24 24.26 -23.06
C GLN A 425 -26.35 25.28 -22.34
N GLY A 426 -26.84 25.79 -21.22
CA GLY A 426 -26.14 26.77 -20.40
C GLY A 426 -26.01 26.27 -18.97
N SER A 427 -24.78 26.26 -18.47
CA SER A 427 -24.42 26.44 -17.06
C SER A 427 -24.62 25.26 -16.08
N ALA A 428 -23.88 24.17 -16.27
CA ALA A 428 -23.45 23.33 -15.13
C ALA A 428 -22.09 23.79 -14.54
N GLY A 429 -21.28 24.52 -15.32
CA GLY A 429 -19.93 24.96 -14.90
C GLY A 429 -19.87 26.17 -13.97
N SER A 430 -20.92 27.01 -13.93
CA SER A 430 -20.94 28.25 -13.13
C SER A 430 -21.36 28.03 -11.66
N LEU A 431 -22.10 26.95 -11.38
CA LEU A 431 -22.59 26.67 -10.02
C LEU A 431 -21.50 26.08 -9.11
N LEU A 432 -20.53 25.34 -9.67
CA LEU A 432 -19.57 24.55 -8.89
C LEU A 432 -18.29 25.31 -8.49
N SER A 433 -17.94 26.40 -9.19
CA SER A 433 -16.84 27.30 -8.79
C SER A 433 -17.15 28.06 -7.48
N ARG A 434 -18.42 28.11 -7.07
CA ARG A 434 -18.86 28.73 -5.81
C ARG A 434 -18.66 27.85 -4.55
N HIS A 435 -18.20 26.61 -4.68
CA HIS A 435 -18.20 25.63 -3.57
C HIS A 435 -16.84 25.48 -2.86
N PHE A 436 -15.81 26.22 -3.28
CA PHE A 436 -14.50 26.32 -2.60
C PHE A 436 -14.28 27.73 -2.01
N GLY A 437 -15.35 28.44 -1.66
CA GLY A 437 -15.35 29.89 -1.47
C GLY A 437 -14.22 30.41 -0.56
N SER A 438 -13.83 29.62 0.44
CA SER A 438 -12.74 29.98 1.35
C SER A 438 -11.66 28.91 1.48
N LEU A 439 -11.66 27.82 0.71
CA LEU A 439 -10.60 26.80 0.75
C LEU A 439 -9.56 27.04 -0.35
N VAL A 440 -8.34 27.39 0.05
CA VAL A 440 -7.21 27.64 -0.85
C VAL A 440 -6.30 26.41 -0.90
N PRO A 441 -6.00 25.85 -2.09
CA PRO A 441 -5.08 24.72 -2.21
C PRO A 441 -3.64 25.14 -1.89
N GLU A 442 -2.96 24.37 -1.04
CA GLU A 442 -1.55 24.61 -0.66
C GLU A 442 -0.60 23.54 -1.20
N GLY A 443 -1.09 22.34 -1.50
CA GLY A 443 -0.23 21.28 -2.02
C GLY A 443 -0.98 20.02 -2.41
N VAL A 444 -0.42 19.30 -3.38
CA VAL A 444 -0.90 17.99 -3.83
C VAL A 444 0.27 17.01 -3.86
N TYR A 445 0.12 15.88 -3.17
CA TYR A 445 1.19 14.91 -2.98
C TYR A 445 0.75 13.54 -3.47
N ALA A 446 1.40 13.01 -4.51
CA ALA A 446 1.11 11.67 -5.01
C ALA A 446 1.53 10.61 -3.98
N VAL A 447 0.64 9.65 -3.70
CA VAL A 447 0.87 8.53 -2.81
C VAL A 447 0.45 7.22 -3.47
N SER A 448 1.31 6.21 -3.37
CA SER A 448 0.99 4.87 -3.87
C SER A 448 0.34 4.04 -2.76
N LEU A 449 -0.90 3.61 -2.98
CA LEU A 449 -1.60 2.63 -2.14
C LEU A 449 -1.34 1.19 -2.63
N GLY A 450 -0.24 0.98 -3.35
CA GLY A 450 0.14 -0.31 -3.93
C GLY A 450 -0.27 -0.42 -5.40
N ARG A 451 -1.50 -0.88 -5.68
CA ARG A 451 -2.02 -1.01 -7.06
C ARG A 451 -2.76 0.22 -7.57
N THR A 452 -3.13 1.12 -6.66
CA THR A 452 -3.91 2.32 -6.96
C THR A 452 -3.10 3.54 -6.57
N ASP A 453 -3.14 4.54 -7.44
CA ASP A 453 -2.60 5.86 -7.13
C ASP A 453 -3.66 6.71 -6.45
N ALA A 454 -3.23 7.43 -5.44
CA ALA A 454 -4.02 8.41 -4.72
C ALA A 454 -3.19 9.68 -4.52
N PHE A 455 -3.85 10.75 -4.11
CA PHE A 455 -3.26 12.07 -3.95
C PHE A 455 -3.70 12.62 -2.60
N ILE A 456 -2.75 13.08 -1.80
CA ILE A 456 -3.05 13.83 -0.59
C ILE A 456 -3.14 15.30 -1.00
N HIS A 457 -4.30 15.91 -0.83
CA HIS A 457 -4.51 17.33 -1.01
C HIS A 457 -4.46 18.04 0.33
N LYS A 458 -3.79 19.18 0.36
CA LYS A 458 -3.78 20.11 1.49
C LYS A 458 -4.44 21.42 1.08
N PHE A 459 -5.39 21.87 1.88
CA PHE A 459 -6.03 23.18 1.74
C PHE A 459 -5.94 23.95 3.04
N ARG A 460 -6.00 25.27 2.94
CA ARG A 460 -6.16 26.19 4.06
C ARG A 460 -7.46 26.96 3.93
N LYS A 461 -8.21 27.07 5.01
CA LYS A 461 -9.41 27.93 5.04
C LYS A 461 -8.98 29.38 5.25
N VAL A 462 -9.36 30.27 4.36
CA VAL A 462 -9.19 31.73 4.48
C VAL A 462 -10.52 32.37 4.86
N SER A 463 -10.50 33.63 5.28
CA SER A 463 -11.75 34.39 5.44
C SER A 463 -12.41 34.57 4.08
N ALA A 464 -13.73 34.37 3.99
CA ALA A 464 -14.47 34.71 2.79
C ALA A 464 -14.26 36.21 2.46
N PRO A 465 -14.09 36.60 1.18
CA PRO A 465 -14.06 38.00 0.81
C PRO A 465 -15.40 38.64 1.20
N GLY A 466 -15.33 39.63 2.11
CA GLY A 466 -16.48 40.32 2.69
C GLY A 466 -17.17 41.28 1.74
#